data_AF-A0A1C6JN89-F1
#
_entry.id   AF-A0A1C6JN89-F1
#
_cell.length_a   1.000
_cell.length_b   1.000
_cell.length_c   1.000
_cell.angle_alpha   90.00
_cell.angle_beta   90.00
_cell.angle_gamma   90.00
#
_symmetry.space_group_name_H-M   'P 1'
#
loop_
_entity.id
_entity.type
_entity.pdbx_description
1 polymer ?
#
loop_
_entity_poly.entity_id
_entity_poly.type
_entity_poly.pdbx_seq_one_letter_code
_entity_poly.pdbx_strand_id
1 'polypeptide(L)'
;MKIATLCGLSPLEFWELTPYEFSLVVNAYAKRSEEEAEEKLTLAYINAMWTIQFLGKNKPKLDDILKKNHKKEMTDEEMLNQIKLLNNILGGEITGS
;
A
#
# COMPACT_ATOMS: atom_id res chain seq x y z
N MET A 1 -2.79 -27.85 -2.92
CA MET A 1 -2.53 -26.66 -3.77
C MET A 1 -2.50 -25.33 -3.00
N LYS A 2 -3.51 -24.94 -2.21
CA LYS A 2 -3.54 -23.60 -1.56
C LYS A 2 -2.25 -23.22 -0.82
N ILE A 3 -1.72 -24.10 0.03
CA ILE A 3 -0.46 -23.86 0.77
C ILE A 3 0.73 -23.75 -0.19
N ALA A 4 0.82 -24.62 -1.21
CA ALA A 4 1.87 -24.53 -2.22
C ALA A 4 1.86 -23.17 -2.94
N THR A 5 0.67 -22.67 -3.29
CA THR A 5 0.51 -21.34 -3.89
C THR A 5 0.94 -20.22 -2.95
N LEU A 6 0.66 -20.32 -1.64
CA LEU A 6 1.14 -19.35 -0.64
C LEU A 6 2.67 -19.38 -0.50
N CYS A 7 3.26 -20.57 -0.58
CA CYS A 7 4.71 -20.75 -0.62
C CYS A 7 5.35 -20.26 -1.93
N GLY A 8 4.55 -19.80 -2.91
CA GLY A 8 5.04 -19.29 -4.19
C GLY A 8 5.33 -20.38 -5.23
N LEU A 9 4.90 -21.62 -4.99
CA LEU A 9 5.09 -22.72 -5.94
C LEU A 9 4.02 -22.69 -7.04
N SER A 10 4.46 -22.88 -8.28
CA SER A 10 3.58 -23.20 -9.40
C SER A 10 2.99 -24.61 -9.26
N PRO A 11 1.90 -24.93 -9.96
CA PRO A 11 1.34 -26.27 -9.94
C PRO A 11 2.32 -27.37 -10.36
N LEU A 12 3.19 -27.10 -11.34
CA LEU A 12 4.17 -28.07 -11.84
C LEU A 12 5.23 -28.38 -10.79
N GLU A 13 5.84 -27.34 -10.20
CA GLU A 13 6.83 -27.50 -9.13
C GLU A 13 6.25 -28.28 -7.94
N PHE A 14 4.98 -28.05 -7.59
CA PHE A 14 4.33 -28.81 -6.54
C PHE A 14 4.25 -30.31 -6.85
N TRP A 15 3.96 -30.68 -8.10
CA TRP A 15 3.86 -32.09 -8.49
C TRP A 15 5.21 -32.79 -8.63
N GLU A 16 6.28 -32.03 -8.84
CA GLU A 16 7.65 -32.54 -8.91
C GLU A 16 8.27 -32.79 -7.53
N LEU A 17 7.74 -32.14 -6.47
CA LEU A 17 8.25 -32.28 -5.12
C LEU A 17 7.80 -33.58 -4.45
N THR A 18 8.72 -34.19 -3.73
CA THR A 18 8.37 -35.24 -2.76
C THR A 18 7.67 -34.64 -1.54
N PRO A 19 6.87 -35.42 -0.79
CA PRO A 19 6.23 -34.94 0.43
C PRO A 19 7.21 -34.36 1.46
N TYR A 20 8.42 -34.91 1.54
CA TYR A 20 9.48 -34.41 2.43
C TYR A 20 9.98 -33.03 1.98
N GLU A 21 10.32 -32.86 0.70
CA GLU A 21 10.77 -31.56 0.18
C GLU A 21 9.68 -30.50 0.29
N PHE A 22 8.42 -30.88 0.01
CA PHE A 22 7.29 -30.00 0.23
C PHE A 22 7.18 -29.57 1.70
N SER A 23 7.39 -30.48 2.66
CA SER A 23 7.39 -30.14 4.08
C SER A 23 8.49 -29.12 4.45
N LEU A 24 9.68 -29.22 3.83
CA LEU A 24 10.76 -28.26 4.05
C LEU A 24 10.38 -26.86 3.56
N VAL A 25 9.77 -26.77 2.37
CA VAL A 25 9.29 -25.50 1.81
C VAL A 25 8.22 -24.87 2.71
N VAL A 26 7.27 -25.67 3.18
CA VAL A 26 6.20 -25.18 4.08
C VAL A 26 6.77 -24.68 5.40
N ASN A 27 7.72 -25.41 6.00
CA ASN A 27 8.36 -25.01 7.25
C ASN A 27 9.19 -23.73 7.07
N ALA A 28 9.93 -23.61 5.97
CA ALA A 28 10.67 -22.40 5.65
C ALA A 28 9.75 -21.19 5.46
N TYR A 29 8.60 -21.38 4.79
CA TYR A 29 7.59 -20.34 4.64
C TYR A 29 7.00 -19.92 6.00
N ALA A 30 6.66 -20.89 6.86
CA ALA A 30 6.12 -20.61 8.18
C ALA A 30 7.11 -19.78 9.02
N LYS A 31 8.37 -20.21 9.06
CA LYS A 31 9.45 -19.49 9.75
C LYS A 31 9.63 -18.06 9.21
N ARG A 32 9.67 -17.90 7.88
CA ARG A 32 9.74 -16.56 7.26
C ARG A 32 8.55 -15.69 7.66
N SER A 33 7.35 -16.27 7.70
CA SER A 33 6.15 -15.53 8.10
C SER A 33 6.19 -15.08 9.56
N GLU A 34 6.80 -15.87 10.46
CA GLU A 34 7.03 -15.50 11.86
C GLU A 34 8.05 -14.36 11.96
N GLU A 35 9.19 -14.48 11.28
CA GLU A 35 10.23 -13.43 11.24
C GLU A 35 9.69 -12.12 10.67
N GLU A 36 8.94 -12.16 9.56
CA GLU A 36 8.29 -10.96 8.98
C GLU A 36 7.29 -10.31 9.95
N ALA A 37 6.62 -11.09 10.80
CA ALA A 37 5.68 -10.56 11.78
C ALA A 37 6.42 -9.86 12.93
N GLU A 38 7.52 -10.44 13.40
CA GLU A 38 8.39 -9.84 14.42
C GLU A 38 9.06 -8.55 13.93
N GLU A 39 9.53 -8.54 12.67
CA GLU A 39 10.07 -7.34 12.03
C GLU A 39 9.03 -6.22 11.92
N LYS A 40 7.79 -6.55 11.49
CA LYS A 40 6.69 -5.58 11.41
C LYS A 40 6.32 -5.02 12.78
N LEU A 41 6.33 -5.86 13.82
CA LEU A 41 6.07 -5.42 15.20
C LEU A 41 7.17 -4.47 15.68
N THR A 42 8.43 -4.82 15.42
CA THR A 42 9.59 -3.99 15.76
C THR A 42 9.52 -2.64 15.06
N LEU A 43 9.21 -2.64 13.75
CA LEU A 43 9.05 -1.41 12.98
C LEU A 43 7.89 -0.55 13.50
N ALA A 44 6.75 -1.16 13.84
CA ALA A 44 5.61 -0.46 14.43
C ALA A 44 5.97 0.19 15.77
N TYR A 45 6.71 -0.53 16.62
CA TYR A 45 7.18 -0.02 17.91
C TYR A 45 8.13 1.18 17.73
N ILE A 46 9.14 1.05 16.85
CA ILE A 46 10.07 2.14 16.55
C ILE A 46 9.30 3.34 16.01
N ASN A 47 8.42 3.16 15.02
CA ASN A 47 7.61 4.24 14.47
C ASN A 47 6.74 4.94 15.52
N ALA A 48 6.17 4.19 16.48
CA ALA A 48 5.41 4.77 17.58
C ALA A 48 6.32 5.63 18.49
N MET A 49 7.50 5.15 18.84
CA MET A 49 8.50 5.90 19.61
C MET A 49 8.91 7.19 18.92
N TRP A 50 9.24 7.12 17.61
CA TRP A 50 9.58 8.30 16.81
C TRP A 50 8.41 9.28 16.70
N THR A 51 7.18 8.78 16.53
CA THR A 51 5.98 9.62 16.50
C THR A 51 5.80 10.37 17.82
N ILE A 52 6.00 9.70 18.96
CA ILE A 52 5.93 10.35 20.27
C ILE A 52 7.03 11.42 20.41
N GLN A 53 8.27 11.07 20.06
CA GLN A 53 9.44 11.94 20.21
C GLN A 53 9.37 13.21 19.33
N PHE A 54 8.92 13.08 18.08
CA PHE A 54 9.02 14.15 17.08
C PHE A 54 7.69 14.83 16.74
N LEU A 55 6.56 14.11 16.82
CA LEU A 55 5.25 14.66 16.41
C LEU A 55 4.39 15.06 17.62
N GLY A 56 4.58 14.43 18.79
CA GLY A 56 3.88 14.81 20.03
C GLY A 56 2.36 14.91 19.88
N LYS A 57 1.81 16.13 19.99
CA LYS A 57 0.37 16.42 19.81
C LYS A 57 -0.05 16.53 18.33
N ASN A 58 0.87 16.83 17.42
CA ASN A 58 0.63 17.00 15.98
C ASN A 58 0.88 15.70 15.20
N LYS A 59 0.41 14.56 15.74
CA LYS A 59 0.49 13.28 15.04
C LYS A 59 -0.68 13.13 14.05
N PRO A 60 -0.43 12.62 12.83
CA PRO A 60 -1.52 12.30 11.90
C PRO A 60 -2.45 11.25 12.51
N LYS A 61 -3.76 11.38 12.30
CA LYS A 61 -4.72 10.35 12.73
C LYS A 61 -4.60 9.17 11.79
N LEU A 62 -4.78 7.96 12.32
CA LEU A 62 -4.73 6.74 11.53
C LEU A 62 -5.71 6.79 10.35
N ASP A 63 -6.92 7.32 10.57
CA ASP A 63 -7.91 7.51 9.51
C ASP A 63 -7.44 8.42 8.36
N ASP A 64 -6.58 9.40 8.64
CA ASP A 64 -6.07 10.31 7.62
C ASP A 64 -4.98 9.63 6.76
N ILE A 65 -4.29 8.63 7.30
CA ILE A 65 -3.28 7.81 6.61
C ILE A 65 -3.95 6.66 5.84
N LEU A 66 -4.95 6.01 6.45
CA LEU A 66 -5.66 4.87 5.88
C LEU A 66 -6.65 5.28 4.79
N LYS A 67 -7.09 6.53 4.76
CA LYS A 67 -7.75 7.11 3.60
C LYS A 67 -6.76 7.08 2.44
N LYS A 68 -6.84 6.02 1.63
CA LYS A 68 -6.50 6.11 0.21
C LYS A 68 -7.34 7.26 -0.31
N ASN A 69 -6.74 8.44 -0.44
CA ASN A 69 -7.38 9.58 -1.05
C ASN A 69 -7.72 9.16 -2.48
N HIS A 70 -8.92 8.62 -2.68
CA HIS A 70 -9.58 8.69 -3.96
C HIS A 70 -9.61 10.18 -4.25
N LYS A 71 -8.74 10.64 -5.16
CA LYS A 71 -8.85 11.99 -5.70
C LYS A 71 -10.32 12.16 -6.05
N LYS A 72 -10.97 13.19 -5.49
CA LYS A 72 -12.34 13.50 -5.86
C LYS A 72 -12.36 13.60 -7.38
N GLU A 73 -13.09 12.71 -8.04
CA GLU A 73 -13.33 12.86 -9.47
C GLU A 73 -14.11 14.16 -9.63
N MET A 74 -13.53 15.10 -10.35
CA MET A 74 -14.19 16.35 -10.67
C MET A 74 -15.23 16.09 -11.75
N THR A 75 -16.37 16.76 -11.65
CA THR A 75 -17.34 16.76 -12.75
C THR A 75 -16.77 17.52 -13.95
N ASP A 76 -17.33 17.29 -15.14
CA ASP A 76 -16.91 18.00 -16.37
C ASP A 76 -16.99 19.52 -16.20
N GLU A 77 -18.00 20.01 -15.47
CA GLU A 77 -18.17 21.44 -15.15
C GLU A 77 -17.08 21.98 -14.22
N GLU A 78 -16.76 21.23 -13.16
CA GLU A 78 -15.67 21.59 -12.25
C GLU A 78 -14.34 21.62 -13.00
N MET A 79 -14.11 20.66 -13.90
CA MET A 79 -12.89 20.57 -14.71
C MET A 79 -12.78 21.74 -15.68
N LEU A 80 -13.89 22.07 -16.35
CA LEU A 80 -13.96 23.22 -17.25
C LEU A 80 -13.65 24.53 -16.52
N ASN A 81 -14.22 24.74 -15.34
CA ASN A 81 -13.98 25.93 -14.53
C ASN A 81 -12.51 26.03 -14.12
N GLN A 82 -11.89 24.91 -13.77
CA GLN A 82 -10.48 24.87 -13.37
C GLN A 82 -9.54 25.14 -14.55
N ILE A 83 -9.87 24.63 -15.74
CA ILE A 83 -9.15 24.93 -16.99
C ILE A 83 -9.26 26.42 -17.35
N LYS A 84 -10.46 27.02 -17.24
CA LYS A 84 -10.67 28.46 -17.47
C LYS A 84 -9.83 29.31 -16.51
N LEU A 85 -9.78 28.93 -15.24
CA LEU A 85 -8.94 29.59 -14.24
C LEU A 85 -7.45 29.50 -14.61
N LEU A 86 -6.97 28.31 -14.95
CA LEU A 86 -5.58 28.08 -15.39
C LEU A 86 -5.24 28.87 -16.66
N ASN A 87 -6.14 28.90 -17.64
CA ASN A 87 -5.96 29.64 -18.88
C ASN A 87 -5.77 31.14 -18.62
N ASN A 88 -6.60 31.73 -17.75
CA ASN A 88 -6.47 33.13 -17.35
C ASN A 88 -5.15 33.42 -16.64
N ILE A 89 -4.72 32.54 -15.73
CA ILE A 89 -3.44 32.71 -15.00
C ILE A 89 -2.25 32.68 -15.98
N LEU A 90 -2.35 31.88 -17.04
CA LEU A 90 -1.33 31.74 -18.08
C LEU A 90 -1.43 32.80 -19.18
N GLY A 91 -2.36 33.77 -19.06
CA GLY A 91 -2.51 34.89 -19.99
C GLY A 91 -3.27 34.56 -21.27
N GLY A 92 -4.02 33.45 -21.30
CA GLY A 92 -4.95 33.14 -22.38
C GLY A 92 -6.30 33.84 -22.21
N GLU A 93 -6.99 34.08 -23.32
CA GLU A 93 -8.34 34.67 -23.32
C GLU A 93 -9.41 33.57 -23.32
N ILE A 94 -10.51 33.77 -22.59
CA ILE A 94 -11.63 32.82 -22.56
C ILE A 94 -12.55 33.08 -23.76
N THR A 95 -12.52 32.19 -24.75
CA THR A 95 -13.41 32.23 -25.91
C THR A 95 -14.49 31.14 -25.80
N GLY A 96 -15.54 31.40 -25.03
CA GLY A 96 -16.72 30.51 -24.95
C GLY A 96 -17.29 30.34 -23.54
N SER A 97 -18.63 30.32 -23.46
CA SER A 97 -19.41 30.00 -22.25
C SER A 97 -19.40 28.51 -21.97
#